data_AF-A0A1S3DPT4-F1
#
_entry.id   AF-A0A1S3DPT4-F1
#
_cell.length_a   1.000
_cell.length_b   1.000
_cell.length_c   1.000
_cell.angle_alpha   90.00
_cell.angle_beta   90.00
_cell.angle_gamma   90.00
#
_symmetry.space_group_name_H-M   'P 1'
#
loop_
_entity.id
_entity.type
_entity.pdbx_description
1 polymer ?
#
loop_
_entity_poly.entity_id
_entity_poly.type
_entity_poly.pdbx_seq_one_letter_code
_entity_poly.pdbx_strand_id
1 'polypeptide(L)'
;TGILQILQTRTSRRFLQSRLTPEMERKLVFLTSNVKFGLQKRYQDWFTKQYLSTTESQALRYDVIRFIVGVIHPTNELLCSDIIPRWAVIGWLLTSCTSPVVLANCKLALFYDWLCYDPEKDNIMNIEPAILLMSNSIPKHASITAGLLDFLCR
;
A
#
# COMPACT_ATOMS: atom_id res chain seq x y z
N THR A 1 23.55 -18.00 1.04
CA THR A 1 22.83 -18.80 0.03
C THR A 1 21.52 -19.28 0.62
N GLY A 2 20.55 -19.68 -0.21
CA GLY A 2 19.23 -20.12 0.23
C GLY A 2 18.20 -18.98 0.31
N ILE A 3 17.05 -19.23 0.93
CA ILE A 3 15.90 -18.30 0.93
C ILE A 3 16.22 -16.93 1.53
N LEU A 4 17.08 -16.88 2.57
CA LEU A 4 17.49 -15.63 3.21
C LEU A 4 18.17 -14.67 2.23
N GLN A 5 18.96 -15.18 1.28
CA GLN A 5 19.60 -14.35 0.26
C GLN A 5 18.57 -13.65 -0.63
N ILE A 6 17.47 -14.33 -0.94
CA ILE A 6 16.38 -13.76 -1.74
C ILE A 6 15.63 -12.72 -0.91
N LEU A 7 15.30 -13.02 0.34
CA LEU A 7 14.56 -12.11 1.23
C LEU A 7 15.34 -10.82 1.55
N GLN A 8 16.67 -10.89 1.61
CA GLN A 8 17.55 -9.73 1.80
C GLN A 8 17.79 -8.95 0.50
N THR A 9 17.39 -9.48 -0.65
CA THR A 9 17.54 -8.80 -1.94
C THR A 9 16.25 -8.07 -2.29
N ARG A 10 16.28 -6.74 -2.26
CA ARG A 10 15.11 -5.92 -2.60
C ARG A 10 14.61 -6.19 -4.02
N THR A 11 13.30 -6.32 -4.17
CA THR A 11 12.64 -6.39 -5.48
C THR A 11 12.81 -5.08 -6.26
N SER A 12 13.31 -5.18 -7.50
CA SER A 12 13.38 -4.04 -8.41
C SER A 12 12.00 -3.46 -8.70
N ARG A 13 11.90 -2.12 -8.74
CA ARG A 13 10.66 -1.39 -9.05
C ARG A 13 10.03 -1.83 -10.37
N ARG A 14 10.86 -2.21 -11.36
CA ARG A 14 10.39 -2.70 -12.67
C ARG A 14 9.42 -3.88 -12.52
N PHE A 15 9.68 -4.80 -11.60
CA PHE A 15 8.81 -5.95 -11.39
C PHE A 15 7.50 -5.53 -10.74
N LEU A 16 7.53 -4.62 -9.76
CA LEU A 16 6.33 -4.10 -9.11
C LEU A 16 5.44 -3.34 -10.10
N GLN A 17 6.03 -2.51 -10.96
CA GLN A 17 5.30 -1.78 -12.02
C GLN A 17 4.67 -2.73 -13.03
N SER A 18 5.38 -3.80 -13.43
CA SER A 18 4.89 -4.76 -14.42
C SER A 18 3.64 -5.55 -14.01
N ARG A 19 3.28 -5.52 -12.71
CA ARG A 19 2.06 -6.15 -12.18
C ARG A 19 0.80 -5.32 -12.42
N LEU A 20 0.94 -4.03 -12.74
CA LEU A 20 -0.18 -3.14 -13.01
C LEU A 20 -0.25 -2.78 -14.49
N THR A 21 -1.45 -2.53 -15.00
CA THR A 21 -1.60 -1.97 -16.34
C THR A 21 -1.15 -0.51 -16.34
N PRO A 22 -0.72 0.04 -17.50
CA PRO A 22 -0.36 1.46 -17.59
C PRO A 22 -1.47 2.42 -17.16
N GLU A 23 -2.74 2.02 -17.34
CA GLU A 23 -3.89 2.82 -16.90
C GLU A 23 -4.03 2.82 -15.38
N MET A 24 -3.86 1.68 -14.72
CA MET A 24 -3.89 1.58 -13.26
C MET A 24 -2.78 2.44 -12.64
N GLU A 25 -1.55 2.32 -13.15
CA GLU A 25 -0.40 3.13 -12.72
C GLU A 25 -0.73 4.63 -12.83
N ARG A 26 -1.20 5.09 -14.00
CA ARG A 26 -1.55 6.50 -14.21
C ARG A 26 -2.61 6.99 -13.21
N LYS A 27 -3.64 6.18 -12.94
CA LYS A 27 -4.71 6.54 -11.99
C LYS A 27 -4.21 6.59 -10.54
N LEU A 28 -3.35 5.66 -10.13
CA LEU A 28 -2.77 5.64 -8.79
C LEU A 28 -1.77 6.78 -8.56
N VAL A 29 -0.94 7.08 -9.56
CA VAL A 29 -0.02 8.23 -9.53
C VAL A 29 -0.81 9.53 -9.46
N PHE A 30 -1.84 9.70 -10.30
CA PHE A 30 -2.71 10.88 -10.24
C PHE A 30 -3.39 11.02 -8.88
N LEU A 31 -3.94 9.91 -8.34
CA LEU A 31 -4.56 9.91 -7.02
C LEU A 31 -3.58 10.43 -5.95
N THR A 32 -2.34 9.94 -5.97
CA THR A 32 -1.34 10.27 -4.93
C THR A 32 -0.52 11.54 -5.19
N SER A 33 -0.71 12.20 -6.34
CA SER A 33 0.07 13.41 -6.70
C SER A 33 -0.79 14.64 -6.94
N ASN A 34 -2.10 14.47 -7.19
CA ASN A 34 -2.98 15.56 -7.65
C ASN A 34 -4.30 15.66 -6.87
N VAL A 35 -4.70 14.62 -6.15
CA VAL A 35 -5.99 14.62 -5.45
C VAL A 35 -5.82 15.05 -4.01
N LYS A 36 -6.50 16.13 -3.63
CA LYS A 36 -6.52 16.61 -2.24
C LYS A 36 -7.17 15.60 -1.30
N PHE A 37 -6.61 15.47 -0.11
CA PHE A 37 -7.15 14.66 0.95
C PHE A 37 -8.54 15.17 1.37
N GLY A 38 -9.48 14.25 1.52
CA GLY A 38 -10.92 14.53 1.67
C GLY A 38 -11.70 14.49 0.35
N LEU A 39 -11.05 14.63 -0.81
CA LEU A 39 -11.71 14.65 -2.12
C LEU A 39 -11.51 13.35 -2.94
N GLN A 40 -10.89 12.32 -2.35
CA GLN A 40 -10.57 11.07 -3.02
C GLN A 40 -11.76 10.15 -3.36
N LYS A 41 -12.93 10.33 -2.72
CA LYS A 41 -14.01 9.33 -2.74
C LYS A 41 -14.41 8.91 -4.15
N ARG A 42 -14.66 9.87 -5.05
CA ARG A 42 -15.09 9.57 -6.43
C ARG A 42 -14.02 8.81 -7.21
N TYR A 43 -12.75 9.13 -7.01
CA TYR A 43 -11.62 8.44 -7.66
C TYR A 43 -11.48 7.00 -7.16
N GLN A 44 -11.64 6.78 -5.86
CA GLN A 44 -11.65 5.45 -5.24
C GLN A 44 -12.83 4.61 -5.74
N ASP A 45 -14.02 5.20 -5.83
CA ASP A 45 -15.22 4.53 -6.33
C ASP A 45 -15.05 4.13 -7.81
N TRP A 46 -14.47 5.00 -8.63
CA TRP A 46 -14.14 4.70 -10.04
C TRP A 46 -13.11 3.58 -10.17
N PHE A 47 -12.01 3.65 -9.41
CA PHE A 47 -10.99 2.61 -9.43
C PHE A 47 -11.55 1.27 -8.96
N THR A 48 -12.35 1.28 -7.88
CA THR A 48 -13.01 0.07 -7.35
C THR A 48 -13.91 -0.56 -8.39
N LYS A 49 -14.81 0.25 -8.98
CA LYS A 49 -15.78 -0.23 -9.97
C LYS A 49 -15.08 -0.92 -11.15
N GLN A 50 -14.00 -0.32 -11.64
CA GLN A 50 -13.30 -0.79 -12.82
C GLN A 50 -12.38 -1.98 -12.55
N TYR A 51 -11.73 -2.05 -11.37
CA TYR A 51 -10.62 -2.99 -11.16
C TYR A 51 -10.74 -3.90 -9.94
N LEU A 52 -11.62 -3.61 -8.97
CA LEU A 52 -11.65 -4.31 -7.68
C LEU A 52 -13.07 -4.78 -7.29
N SER A 53 -14.01 -4.80 -8.23
CA SER A 53 -15.43 -5.06 -7.98
C SER A 53 -15.81 -6.55 -7.99
N THR A 54 -14.99 -7.42 -8.60
CA THR A 54 -15.25 -8.87 -8.67
C THR A 54 -14.46 -9.63 -7.61
N THR A 55 -14.89 -10.87 -7.32
CA THR A 55 -14.20 -11.76 -6.37
C THR A 55 -12.78 -12.10 -6.84
N GLU A 56 -12.61 -12.35 -8.14
CA GLU A 56 -11.34 -12.69 -8.77
C GLU A 56 -10.37 -11.49 -8.74
N SER A 57 -10.92 -10.28 -8.83
CA SER A 57 -10.14 -9.04 -8.84
C SER A 57 -9.63 -8.62 -7.45
N GLN A 58 -10.09 -9.26 -6.37
CA GLN A 58 -9.63 -8.92 -5.01
C GLN A 58 -8.12 -9.11 -4.85
N ALA A 59 -7.55 -10.12 -5.52
CA ALA A 59 -6.12 -10.40 -5.53
C ALA A 59 -5.26 -9.21 -6.02
N LEU A 60 -5.79 -8.36 -6.91
CA LEU A 60 -5.06 -7.21 -7.43
C LEU A 60 -4.67 -6.21 -6.33
N ARG A 61 -5.37 -6.20 -5.19
CA ARG A 61 -5.13 -5.27 -4.08
C ARG A 61 -3.71 -5.37 -3.52
N TYR A 62 -3.15 -6.57 -3.36
CA TYR A 62 -1.80 -6.71 -2.82
C TYR A 62 -0.73 -6.29 -3.84
N ASP A 63 -0.97 -6.47 -5.14
CA ASP A 63 -0.11 -5.94 -6.21
C ASP A 63 -0.13 -4.40 -6.20
N VAL A 64 -1.31 -3.79 -6.02
CA VAL A 64 -1.46 -2.33 -5.88
C VAL A 64 -0.77 -1.82 -4.61
N ILE A 65 -0.88 -2.52 -3.48
CA ILE A 65 -0.17 -2.16 -2.24
C ILE A 65 1.35 -2.19 -2.46
N ARG A 66 1.90 -3.26 -3.06
CA ARG A 66 3.34 -3.33 -3.36
C ARG A 66 3.79 -2.22 -4.29
N PHE A 67 2.98 -1.84 -5.28
CA PHE A 67 3.23 -0.70 -6.14
C PHE A 67 3.29 0.62 -5.35
N ILE A 68 2.29 0.91 -4.52
CA ILE A 68 2.25 2.15 -3.71
C ILE A 68 3.46 2.21 -2.74
N VAL A 69 3.81 1.09 -2.12
CA VAL A 69 4.90 1.00 -1.16
C VAL A 69 6.27 1.15 -1.84
N GLY A 70 6.54 0.36 -2.89
CA GLY A 70 7.88 0.25 -3.47
C GLY A 70 8.18 1.21 -4.62
N VAL A 71 7.14 1.77 -5.26
CA VAL A 71 7.27 2.61 -6.48
C VAL A 71 6.90 4.06 -6.19
N ILE A 72 5.77 4.33 -5.53
CA ILE A 72 5.34 5.71 -5.25
C ILE A 72 6.10 6.24 -4.04
N HIS A 73 7.18 6.98 -4.27
CA HIS A 73 7.95 7.69 -3.25
C HIS A 73 7.81 9.21 -3.45
N PRO A 74 6.84 9.87 -2.76
CA PRO A 74 6.58 11.31 -2.84
C PRO A 74 7.80 12.16 -2.50
N THR A 75 7.88 13.35 -3.09
CA THR A 75 8.84 14.39 -2.66
C THR A 75 8.43 14.98 -1.31
N ASN A 76 9.37 15.62 -0.60
CA ASN A 76 9.08 16.28 0.68
C ASN A 76 7.99 17.36 0.54
N GLU A 77 7.98 18.11 -0.57
CA GLU A 77 6.93 19.08 -0.86
C GLU A 77 5.55 18.42 -0.90
N LEU A 78 5.45 17.26 -1.56
CA LEU A 78 4.19 16.52 -1.64
C LEU A 78 3.80 15.92 -0.29
N LEU A 79 4.76 15.44 0.51
CA LEU A 79 4.52 14.95 1.87
C LEU A 79 3.98 16.03 2.82
N CYS A 80 4.40 17.28 2.63
CA CYS A 80 3.93 18.44 3.40
C CYS A 80 2.68 19.12 2.81
N SER A 81 2.10 18.57 1.75
CA SER A 81 0.94 19.16 1.05
C SER A 81 -0.40 18.65 1.59
N ASP A 82 -1.50 19.12 0.98
CA ASP A 82 -2.86 18.63 1.24
C ASP A 82 -3.27 17.46 0.32
N ILE A 83 -2.34 16.86 -0.43
CA ILE A 83 -2.59 15.69 -1.28
C ILE A 83 -2.82 14.44 -0.43
N ILE A 84 -3.68 13.53 -0.90
CA ILE A 84 -3.95 12.27 -0.21
C ILE A 84 -2.65 11.48 0.02
N PRO A 85 -2.33 11.15 1.28
CA PRO A 85 -1.10 10.41 1.58
C PRO A 85 -1.25 8.93 1.23
N ARG A 86 -0.11 8.28 0.96
CA ARG A 86 -0.05 6.85 0.58
C ARG A 86 -0.74 5.93 1.58
N TRP A 87 -0.56 6.20 2.88
CA TRP A 87 -1.17 5.40 3.94
C TRP A 87 -2.70 5.41 3.86
N ALA A 88 -3.32 6.51 3.42
CA ALA A 88 -4.77 6.62 3.31
C ALA A 88 -5.30 5.79 2.12
N VAL A 89 -4.56 5.74 1.02
CA VAL A 89 -4.88 4.87 -0.12
C VAL A 89 -4.80 3.40 0.29
N ILE A 90 -3.75 3.02 1.04
CA ILE A 90 -3.62 1.65 1.58
C ILE A 90 -4.76 1.33 2.55
N GLY A 91 -5.12 2.25 3.44
CA GLY A 91 -6.25 2.09 4.36
C GLY A 91 -7.57 1.82 3.63
N TRP A 92 -7.84 2.52 2.52
CA TRP A 92 -8.98 2.24 1.65
C TRP A 92 -8.90 0.84 1.03
N LEU A 93 -7.74 0.42 0.53
CA LEU A 93 -7.57 -0.91 -0.08
C LEU A 93 -7.79 -2.05 0.92
N LEU A 94 -7.37 -1.88 2.17
CA LEU A 94 -7.58 -2.87 3.24
C LEU A 94 -9.04 -2.92 3.69
N THR A 95 -9.67 -1.77 3.93
CA THR A 95 -11.04 -1.71 4.47
C THR A 95 -12.10 -2.10 3.45
N SER A 96 -11.81 -2.00 2.15
CA SER A 96 -12.71 -2.47 1.08
C SER A 96 -12.44 -3.92 0.64
N CYS A 97 -11.55 -4.65 1.31
CA CYS A 97 -11.28 -6.06 1.03
C CYS A 97 -12.38 -6.95 1.62
N THR A 98 -12.96 -7.83 0.81
CA THR A 98 -14.08 -8.70 1.21
C THR A 98 -13.66 -10.13 1.57
N SER A 99 -12.46 -10.55 1.15
CA SER A 99 -11.92 -11.89 1.43
C SER A 99 -10.89 -11.84 2.57
N PRO A 100 -11.04 -12.65 3.63
CA PRO A 100 -10.06 -12.74 4.71
C PRO A 100 -8.67 -13.18 4.22
N VAL A 101 -8.62 -14.09 3.26
CA VAL A 101 -7.36 -14.58 2.66
C VAL A 101 -6.64 -13.45 1.93
N VAL A 102 -7.39 -12.69 1.11
CA VAL A 102 -6.82 -11.55 0.41
C VAL A 102 -6.37 -10.47 1.39
N LEU A 103 -7.15 -10.22 2.45
CA LEU A 103 -6.78 -9.25 3.47
C LEU A 103 -5.46 -9.64 4.16
N ALA A 104 -5.27 -10.92 4.50
CA ALA A 104 -4.01 -11.42 5.04
C ALA A 104 -2.84 -11.20 4.07
N ASN A 105 -3.03 -11.49 2.78
CA ASN A 105 -2.02 -11.23 1.75
C ASN A 105 -1.73 -9.74 1.57
N CYS A 106 -2.73 -8.86 1.69
CA CYS A 106 -2.55 -7.41 1.65
C CYS A 106 -1.74 -6.91 2.84
N LYS A 107 -1.97 -7.46 4.05
CA LYS A 107 -1.17 -7.15 5.23
C LYS A 107 0.27 -7.61 5.05
N LEU A 108 0.47 -8.84 4.55
CA LEU A 108 1.81 -9.34 4.23
C LEU A 108 2.51 -8.44 3.18
N ALA A 109 1.80 -8.04 2.12
CA ALA A 109 2.35 -7.16 1.10
C ALA A 109 2.74 -5.77 1.65
N LEU A 110 1.96 -5.25 2.60
CA LEU A 110 2.25 -4.00 3.29
C LEU A 110 3.51 -4.12 4.18
N PHE A 111 3.67 -5.25 4.86
CA PHE A 111 4.79 -5.50 5.77
C PHE A 111 5.97 -6.24 5.14
N TYR A 112 5.94 -6.53 3.84
CA TYR A 112 6.93 -7.40 3.21
C TYR A 112 8.37 -6.87 3.36
N ASP A 113 8.54 -5.55 3.18
CA ASP A 113 9.85 -4.90 3.32
C ASP A 113 10.28 -4.72 4.79
N TRP A 114 9.42 -5.03 5.77
CA TRP A 114 9.78 -5.01 7.20
C TRP A 114 10.55 -6.26 7.62
N LEU A 115 10.32 -7.41 6.96
CA LEU A 115 10.82 -8.72 7.38
C LEU A 115 12.35 -8.80 7.43
N CYS A 116 13.04 -8.10 6.53
CA CYS A 116 14.50 -8.09 6.42
C CYS A 116 15.04 -6.68 6.22
N TYR A 117 14.37 -5.67 6.79
CA TYR A 117 14.75 -4.26 6.63
C TYR A 117 16.17 -4.01 7.16
N ASP A 118 17.01 -3.42 6.30
CA ASP A 118 18.36 -2.99 6.64
C ASP A 118 18.45 -1.45 6.50
N PRO A 119 18.63 -0.68 7.59
CA PRO A 119 18.68 0.78 7.53
C PRO A 119 19.85 1.32 6.70
N GLU A 120 20.88 0.51 6.42
CA GLU A 120 22.01 0.91 5.58
C GLU A 120 21.72 0.75 4.07
N LYS A 121 20.72 -0.08 3.71
CA LYS A 121 20.44 -0.45 2.31
C LYS A 121 19.04 -0.07 1.85
N ASP A 122 18.06 -0.21 2.73
CA ASP A 122 16.65 -0.05 2.41
C ASP A 122 16.18 1.39 2.63
N ASN A 123 15.14 1.74 1.88
CA ASN A 123 14.56 3.07 1.93
C ASN A 123 13.37 3.10 2.90
N ILE A 124 13.38 4.06 3.84
CA ILE A 124 12.29 4.27 4.81
C ILE A 124 10.91 4.39 4.16
N MET A 125 10.84 4.90 2.92
CA MET A 125 9.60 5.05 2.16
C MET A 125 8.91 3.71 1.86
N ASN A 126 9.62 2.58 1.97
CA ASN A 126 9.05 1.23 1.83
C ASN A 126 8.37 0.73 3.12
N ILE A 127 8.69 1.28 4.29
CA ILE A 127 8.15 0.81 5.57
C ILE A 127 7.23 1.83 6.25
N GLU A 128 7.42 3.13 5.99
CA GLU A 128 6.62 4.20 6.58
C GLU A 128 5.09 4.07 6.37
N PRO A 129 4.55 3.58 5.23
CA PRO A 129 3.12 3.68 4.99
C PRO A 129 2.31 2.85 5.99
N ALA A 130 2.88 1.74 6.47
CA ALA A 130 2.22 0.86 7.42
C ALA A 130 2.10 1.49 8.82
N ILE A 131 3.20 2.08 9.32
CA ILE A 131 3.19 2.75 10.63
C ILE A 131 2.36 4.03 10.60
N LEU A 132 2.41 4.79 9.50
CA LEU A 132 1.57 5.98 9.32
C LEU A 132 0.09 5.61 9.24
N LEU A 133 -0.27 4.51 8.56
CA LEU A 133 -1.65 4.01 8.55
C LEU A 133 -2.10 3.66 9.98
N MET A 134 -1.28 2.92 10.73
CA MET A 134 -1.58 2.55 12.11
C MET A 134 -1.76 3.79 13.01
N SER A 135 -0.85 4.75 12.96
CA SER A 135 -0.89 5.95 13.78
C SER A 135 -2.11 6.83 13.46
N ASN A 136 -2.36 7.09 12.17
CA ASN A 136 -3.47 7.95 11.74
C ASN A 136 -4.85 7.29 11.86
N SER A 137 -4.90 5.96 12.02
CA SER A 137 -6.17 5.24 12.19
C SER A 137 -6.64 5.21 13.65
N ILE A 138 -5.77 5.38 14.65
CA ILE A 138 -6.13 5.28 16.07
C ILE A 138 -7.35 6.16 16.43
N PRO A 139 -7.44 7.44 16.04
CA PRO A 139 -8.52 8.31 16.51
C PRO A 139 -9.92 7.95 15.98
N LYS A 140 -10.02 7.32 14.80
CA LYS A 140 -11.31 7.09 14.11
C LYS A 140 -11.61 5.63 13.78
N HIS A 141 -10.58 4.81 13.65
CA HIS A 141 -10.63 3.45 13.13
C HIS A 141 -9.61 2.55 13.85
N ALA A 142 -9.63 2.54 15.19
CA ALA A 142 -8.68 1.79 16.02
C ALA A 142 -8.59 0.28 15.69
N SER A 143 -9.66 -0.31 15.14
CA SER A 143 -9.68 -1.71 14.70
C SER A 143 -8.68 -1.99 13.56
N ILE A 144 -8.39 -1.01 12.70
CA ILE A 144 -7.36 -1.14 11.66
C ILE A 144 -5.99 -1.32 12.31
N THR A 145 -5.66 -0.43 13.25
CA THR A 145 -4.39 -0.48 14.00
C THR A 145 -4.25 -1.78 14.76
N ALA A 146 -5.28 -2.19 15.51
CA ALA A 146 -5.28 -3.46 16.23
C ALA A 146 -5.06 -4.67 15.30
N GLY A 147 -5.75 -4.70 14.16
CA GLY A 147 -5.62 -5.79 13.19
C GLY A 147 -4.29 -5.83 12.44
N LEU A 148 -3.58 -4.71 12.33
CA LEU A 148 -2.23 -4.64 11.77
C LEU A 148 -1.16 -5.03 12.80
N LEU A 149 -1.31 -4.58 14.05
CA LEU A 149 -0.43 -4.98 15.15
C LEU A 149 -0.53 -6.48 15.45
N ASP A 150 -1.74 -7.04 15.51
CA ASP A 150 -1.94 -8.49 15.70
C ASP A 150 -1.27 -9.30 14.57
N PHE A 151 -1.32 -8.79 13.33
CA PHE A 151 -0.64 -9.44 12.20
C PHE A 151 0.88 -9.38 12.29
N LEU A 152 1.45 -8.27 12.78
CA LEU A 152 2.90 -8.13 12.95
C LEU A 152 3.47 -9.03 14.06
N CYS A 153 2.69 -9.28 15.10
CA CYS A 153 3.13 -10.05 16.26
C CYS A 153 3.03 -11.58 16.06
N ARG A 154 2.47 -12.05 14.94
CA ARG A 154 2.21 -13.47 14.65
C ARG A 154 2.99 -13.94 13.44
#